data_AF-A0A935SMC7-F1
#
_entry.id   AF-A0A935SMC7-F1
#
_cell.length_a   1.000
_cell.length_b   1.000
_cell.length_c   1.000
_cell.angle_alpha   90.00
_cell.angle_beta   90.00
_cell.angle_gamma   90.00
#
_symmetry.space_group_name_H-M   'P 1'
#
loop_
_entity.id
_entity.type
_entity.pdbx_description
1 polymer ?
#
loop_
_entity_poly.entity_id
_entity_poly.type
_entity_poly.pdbx_seq_one_letter_code
_entity_poly.pdbx_strand_id
1 'polypeptide(L)'
;MQITERHFNSILLELIDENPIASRGILRVSEVEFTKEVPTLGITLTGKPKLCVNLDFIKEHCGTEAHVKAVVIHEFLHVLLNHTERFKRMTPALNLALDAVINAIIHRSLGAAYSDMMGSYYAKAEGPLRLLRPMAEGEDRGLGQDPPEIRFFSVWRSLYAGKLVVDDLFDIAGRLGDPGDYEYELGDGTFLGNHSEAPDDAEEITVEVEAALRETLTSMNGGGIWRNPRDHGVGMNYAKTESTAKGDSPMKIWEREAIQALTECVTPDRDSTSEHKPVPMTLPVLNEGDKRGFLRAMWSPFLRTSPGRRRKSAARNDADLPRRQRFDEP
;
A
#
# COMPACT_ATOMS: atom_id res chain seq x y z
N MET A 1 21.86 -2.91 23.95
CA MET A 1 22.60 -1.65 23.70
C MET A 1 22.60 -0.80 24.98
N GLN A 2 23.65 -0.01 25.28
CA GLN A 2 23.55 0.97 26.37
C GLN A 2 22.84 2.22 25.85
N ILE A 3 21.56 2.38 26.20
CA ILE A 3 20.73 3.53 25.77
C ILE A 3 20.32 4.37 26.99
N THR A 4 20.37 5.69 26.82
CA THR A 4 19.85 6.66 27.79
C THR A 4 18.58 7.31 27.23
N GLU A 5 17.77 7.92 28.09
CA GLU A 5 16.58 8.69 27.66
C GLU A 5 16.92 9.73 26.59
N ARG A 6 18.05 10.43 26.74
CA ARG A 6 18.50 11.42 25.76
C ARG A 6 18.86 10.78 24.42
N HIS A 7 19.50 9.62 24.43
CA HIS A 7 19.86 8.90 23.20
C HIS A 7 18.61 8.37 22.49
N PHE A 8 17.65 7.80 23.24
CA PHE A 8 16.36 7.38 22.69
C PHE A 8 15.64 8.54 21.99
N ASN A 9 15.56 9.71 22.64
CA ASN A 9 14.95 10.90 22.03
C ASN A 9 15.68 11.35 20.75
N SER A 10 17.01 11.22 20.69
CA SER A 10 17.77 11.51 19.46
C SER A 10 17.39 10.56 18.33
N ILE A 11 17.27 9.26 18.61
CA ILE A 11 16.86 8.24 17.63
C ILE A 11 15.42 8.51 17.16
N LEU A 12 14.53 8.90 18.08
CA LEU A 12 13.15 9.23 17.75
C LEU A 12 13.06 10.46 16.83
N LEU A 13 13.84 11.51 17.09
CA LEU A 13 13.89 12.68 16.21
C LEU A 13 14.40 12.32 14.81
N GLU A 14 15.46 11.49 14.74
CA GLU A 14 15.97 10.99 13.46
C GLU A 14 14.91 10.18 12.70
N LEU A 15 14.17 9.31 13.40
CA LEU A 15 13.06 8.54 12.82
C LEU A 15 11.95 9.45 12.27
N ILE A 16 11.59 10.50 13.01
CA ILE A 16 10.59 11.50 12.60
C ILE A 16 11.07 12.26 11.33
N ASP A 17 12.36 12.54 11.24
CA ASP A 17 12.96 13.20 10.08
C ASP A 17 13.04 12.28 8.86
N GLU A 18 13.46 11.02 9.04
CA GLU A 18 13.45 9.98 8.01
C GLU A 18 12.03 9.68 7.50
N ASN A 19 11.03 9.77 8.38
CA ASN A 19 9.62 9.56 8.12
C ASN A 19 9.29 8.25 7.35
N PRO A 20 9.81 7.09 7.80
CA PRO A 20 9.46 5.83 7.18
C PRO A 20 7.96 5.56 7.33
N ILE A 21 7.32 5.11 6.24
CA ILE A 21 5.89 4.75 6.24
C ILE A 21 5.00 5.93 6.70
N ALA A 22 5.45 7.17 6.45
CA ALA A 22 4.74 8.39 6.84
C ALA A 22 4.46 8.55 8.36
N SER A 23 5.27 7.93 9.21
CA SER A 23 5.06 7.88 10.67
C SER A 23 5.19 9.23 11.41
N ARG A 24 5.72 10.28 10.76
CA ARG A 24 5.96 11.60 11.34
C ARG A 24 4.73 12.22 12.02
N GLY A 25 3.54 12.07 11.42
CA GLY A 25 2.34 12.74 11.90
C GLY A 25 2.05 12.41 13.36
N ILE A 26 1.89 11.12 13.66
CA ILE A 26 1.57 10.63 15.01
C ILE A 26 2.76 10.82 15.95
N LEU A 27 3.96 10.41 15.53
CA LEU A 27 5.15 10.45 16.39
C LEU A 27 5.51 11.88 16.85
N ARG A 28 5.17 12.90 16.05
CA ARG A 28 5.41 14.31 16.41
C ARG A 28 4.44 14.83 17.47
N VAL A 29 3.20 14.34 17.49
CA VAL A 29 2.19 14.76 18.49
C VAL A 29 2.27 13.93 19.77
N SER A 30 2.97 12.79 19.73
CA SER A 30 3.20 11.93 20.88
C SER A 30 4.19 12.52 21.89
N GLU A 31 3.83 12.49 23.16
CA GLU A 31 4.74 12.77 24.27
C GLU A 31 5.48 11.49 24.68
N VAL A 32 6.79 11.57 24.93
CA VAL A 32 7.58 10.39 25.34
C VAL A 32 7.52 10.26 26.86
N GLU A 33 7.05 9.11 27.35
CA GLU A 33 7.02 8.76 28.77
C GLU A 33 7.85 7.49 29.01
N PHE A 34 8.92 7.59 29.79
CA PHE A 34 9.72 6.43 30.16
C PHE A 34 9.11 5.74 31.37
N THR A 35 8.66 4.50 31.20
CA THR A 35 7.93 3.77 32.24
C THR A 35 8.22 2.27 32.16
N LYS A 36 8.06 1.57 33.28
CA LYS A 36 8.14 0.10 33.37
C LYS A 36 6.76 -0.56 33.47
N GLU A 37 5.69 0.23 33.40
CA GLU A 37 4.31 -0.26 33.48
C GLU A 37 3.91 -1.02 32.21
N VAL A 38 4.50 -0.67 31.06
CA VAL A 38 4.38 -1.46 29.83
C VAL A 38 5.56 -2.43 29.73
N PRO A 39 5.33 -3.69 29.30
CA PRO A 39 6.40 -4.69 29.22
C PRO A 39 7.45 -4.33 28.18
N THR A 40 7.06 -3.69 27.07
CA THR A 40 7.93 -3.40 25.92
C THR A 40 7.90 -1.91 25.55
N LEU A 41 7.04 -1.52 24.63
CA LEU A 41 6.76 -0.15 24.23
C LEU A 41 5.24 -0.05 24.02
N GLY A 42 4.67 1.14 23.96
CA GLY A 42 3.26 1.28 23.60
C GLY A 42 2.90 2.71 23.28
N ILE A 43 1.85 2.90 22.49
CA ILE A 43 1.27 4.23 22.25
C ILE A 43 -0.12 4.28 22.85
N THR A 44 -0.33 5.19 23.79
CA THR A 44 -1.68 5.49 24.30
C THR A 44 -2.41 6.41 23.33
N LEU A 45 -3.72 6.19 23.18
CA LEU A 45 -4.59 6.99 22.28
C LEU A 45 -5.66 7.79 23.04
N THR A 46 -5.72 7.64 24.36
CA THR A 46 -6.62 8.39 25.25
C THR A 46 -5.99 9.74 25.58
N GLY A 47 -6.70 10.83 25.28
CA GLY A 47 -6.19 12.19 25.48
C GLY A 47 -5.00 12.55 24.57
N LYS A 48 -3.94 13.14 25.14
CA LYS A 48 -2.70 13.44 24.41
C LYS A 48 -1.92 12.13 24.23
N PRO A 49 -1.56 11.73 23.00
CA PRO A 49 -0.94 10.43 22.78
C PRO A 49 0.41 10.36 23.48
N LYS A 50 0.69 9.26 24.17
CA LYS A 50 1.96 9.05 24.84
C LYS A 50 2.66 7.81 24.30
N LEU A 51 3.93 7.97 23.95
CA LEU A 51 4.84 6.89 23.66
C LEU A 51 5.43 6.40 24.98
N CYS A 52 4.84 5.35 25.54
CA CYS A 52 5.31 4.70 26.77
C CYS A 52 6.48 3.77 26.43
N VAL A 53 7.65 4.03 27.01
CA VAL A 53 8.90 3.36 26.64
C VAL A 53 9.53 2.66 27.84
N ASN A 54 9.65 1.33 27.77
CA ASN A 54 10.47 0.57 28.70
C ASN A 54 11.92 0.50 28.20
N LEU A 55 12.79 1.29 28.80
CA LEU A 55 14.22 1.30 28.44
C LEU A 55 14.93 -0.01 28.78
N ASP A 56 14.45 -0.79 29.75
CA ASP A 56 15.10 -2.06 30.11
C ASP A 56 14.91 -3.08 28.99
N PHE A 57 13.69 -3.15 28.43
CA PHE A 57 13.40 -3.93 27.21
C PHE A 57 14.32 -3.54 26.05
N ILE A 58 14.47 -2.24 25.78
CA ILE A 58 15.33 -1.76 24.69
C ILE A 58 16.79 -2.14 24.95
N LYS A 59 17.29 -2.00 26.18
CA LYS A 59 18.67 -2.35 26.50
C LYS A 59 18.96 -3.84 26.28
N GLU A 60 18.00 -4.68 26.63
CA GLU A 60 18.11 -6.14 26.56
C GLU A 60 17.98 -6.65 25.12
N HIS A 61 16.99 -6.18 24.36
CA HIS A 61 16.64 -6.77 23.07
C HIS A 61 17.08 -5.94 21.85
N CYS A 62 17.35 -4.64 22.00
CA CYS A 62 17.84 -3.81 20.89
C CYS A 62 19.38 -3.75 20.89
N GLY A 63 19.98 -4.22 19.79
CA GLY A 63 21.42 -4.17 19.55
C GLY A 63 21.86 -2.94 18.75
N THR A 64 20.97 -2.38 17.93
CA THR A 64 21.25 -1.24 17.04
C THR A 64 20.15 -0.19 17.11
N GLU A 65 20.40 1.02 16.61
CA GLU A 65 19.39 2.08 16.52
C GLU A 65 18.23 1.67 15.59
N ALA A 66 18.51 0.89 14.54
CA ALA A 66 17.48 0.33 13.67
C ALA A 66 16.50 -0.58 14.43
N HIS A 67 16.96 -1.32 15.45
CA HIS A 67 16.09 -2.15 16.28
C HIS A 67 15.15 -1.27 17.13
N VAL A 68 15.65 -0.15 17.66
CA VAL A 68 14.84 0.82 18.41
C VAL A 68 13.78 1.43 17.51
N LYS A 69 14.19 1.90 16.32
CA LYS A 69 13.27 2.45 15.31
C LYS A 69 12.21 1.41 14.91
N ALA A 70 12.57 0.13 14.78
CA ALA A 70 11.64 -0.93 14.44
C ALA A 70 10.53 -1.12 15.48
N VAL A 71 10.86 -1.10 16.78
CA VAL A 71 9.85 -1.20 17.85
C VAL A 71 8.92 0.01 17.84
N VAL A 72 9.45 1.22 17.64
CA VAL A 72 8.61 2.44 17.56
C VAL A 72 7.67 2.37 16.35
N ILE A 73 8.16 1.91 15.20
CA ILE A 73 7.33 1.72 13.99
C ILE A 73 6.29 0.62 14.19
N HIS A 74 6.64 -0.45 14.91
CA HIS A 74 5.72 -1.53 15.27
C HIS A 74 4.51 -0.99 16.03
N GLU A 75 4.74 -0.22 17.11
CA GLU A 75 3.64 0.40 17.87
C GLU A 75 2.84 1.39 17.04
N PHE A 76 3.52 2.19 16.21
CA PHE A 76 2.84 3.11 15.30
C PHE A 76 1.91 2.36 14.32
N LEU A 77 2.34 1.22 13.78
CA LEU A 77 1.52 0.41 12.90
C LEU A 77 0.35 -0.23 13.64
N HIS A 78 0.49 -0.62 14.91
CA HIS A 78 -0.65 -1.04 15.73
C HIS A 78 -1.72 0.04 15.82
N VAL A 79 -1.31 1.28 16.14
CA VAL A 79 -2.23 2.42 16.20
C VAL A 79 -2.91 2.66 14.85
N LEU A 80 -2.12 2.70 13.78
CA LEU A 80 -2.62 2.96 12.43
C LEU A 80 -3.64 1.90 11.99
N LEU A 81 -3.30 0.62 12.13
CA LEU A 81 -4.15 -0.49 11.69
C LEU A 81 -5.40 -0.64 12.55
N ASN A 82 -5.30 -0.43 13.86
CA ASN A 82 -6.47 -0.45 14.72
C ASN A 82 -7.44 0.70 14.38
N HIS A 83 -6.90 1.86 14.01
CA HIS A 83 -7.71 2.99 13.55
C HIS A 83 -8.41 2.72 12.21
N THR A 84 -7.73 2.08 11.24
CA THR A 84 -8.29 1.82 9.91
C THR A 84 -9.27 0.66 9.89
N GLU A 85 -8.93 -0.45 10.55
CA GLU A 85 -9.73 -1.68 10.50
C GLU A 85 -10.82 -1.73 11.57
N ARG A 86 -10.74 -0.88 12.61
CA ARG A 86 -11.70 -0.80 13.72
C ARG A 86 -12.04 -2.17 14.30
N PHE A 87 -11.00 -2.89 14.72
CA PHE A 87 -11.17 -4.23 15.30
C PHE A 87 -12.11 -4.16 16.50
N LYS A 88 -13.26 -4.83 16.40
CA LYS A 88 -14.30 -4.78 17.45
C LYS A 88 -13.92 -5.52 18.72
N ARG A 89 -13.08 -6.57 18.61
CA ARG A 89 -12.55 -7.38 19.72
C ARG A 89 -11.20 -7.95 19.31
N MET A 90 -10.21 -7.83 20.18
CA MET A 90 -8.91 -8.45 20.01
C MET A 90 -8.90 -9.82 20.66
N THR A 91 -8.81 -10.88 19.85
CA THR A 91 -8.56 -12.25 20.35
C THR A 91 -7.06 -12.54 20.32
N PRO A 92 -6.55 -13.51 21.10
CA PRO A 92 -5.13 -13.87 21.04
C PRO A 92 -4.67 -14.24 19.62
N ALA A 93 -5.51 -14.96 18.86
CA ALA A 93 -5.24 -15.32 17.47
C ALA A 93 -5.12 -14.08 16.56
N LEU A 94 -5.95 -13.06 16.83
CA LEU A 94 -5.94 -11.81 16.07
C LEU A 94 -4.73 -10.96 16.42
N ASN A 95 -4.33 -10.87 17.69
CA ASN A 95 -3.10 -10.19 18.11
C ASN A 95 -1.88 -10.84 17.46
N LEU A 96 -1.78 -12.17 17.52
CA LEU A 96 -0.71 -12.91 16.85
C LEU A 96 -0.68 -12.63 15.34
N ALA A 97 -1.83 -12.69 14.67
CA ALA A 97 -1.90 -12.42 13.25
C ALA A 97 -1.50 -10.97 12.94
N LEU A 98 -1.88 -10.02 13.79
CA LEU A 98 -1.64 -8.58 13.59
C LEU A 98 -0.16 -8.27 13.75
N ASP A 99 0.47 -8.72 14.84
CA ASP A 99 1.91 -8.58 15.06
C ASP A 99 2.70 -9.25 13.95
N ALA A 100 2.28 -10.44 13.49
CA ALA A 100 2.94 -11.13 12.38
C ALA A 100 2.88 -10.30 11.08
N VAL A 101 1.72 -9.71 10.77
CA VAL A 101 1.57 -8.82 9.61
C VAL A 101 2.42 -7.56 9.77
N ILE A 102 2.44 -6.93 10.94
CA ILE A 102 3.24 -5.74 11.24
C ILE A 102 4.74 -6.02 11.11
N ASN A 103 5.22 -7.11 11.72
CA ASN A 103 6.63 -7.53 11.64
C ASN A 103 7.04 -7.81 10.21
N ALA A 104 6.15 -8.42 9.42
CA ALA A 104 6.39 -8.64 8.01
C ALA A 104 6.34 -7.32 7.20
N ILE A 105 5.48 -6.36 7.53
CA ILE A 105 5.49 -5.01 6.92
C ILE A 105 6.84 -4.33 7.17
N ILE A 106 7.33 -4.36 8.41
CA ILE A 106 8.63 -3.77 8.79
C ILE A 106 9.76 -4.44 8.00
N HIS A 107 9.79 -5.78 7.95
CA HIS A 107 10.80 -6.52 7.20
C HIS A 107 10.81 -6.16 5.71
N ARG A 108 9.63 -6.09 5.07
CA ARG A 108 9.53 -5.82 3.63
C ARG A 108 9.83 -4.36 3.27
N SER A 109 9.40 -3.42 4.12
CA SER A 109 9.49 -1.99 3.83
C SER A 109 10.83 -1.39 4.24
N LEU A 110 11.42 -1.87 5.34
CA LEU A 110 12.61 -1.30 5.97
C LEU A 110 13.81 -2.24 5.97
N GLY A 111 13.59 -3.52 5.65
CA GLY A 111 14.64 -4.51 5.44
C GLY A 111 15.04 -5.30 6.69
N ALA A 112 16.04 -6.16 6.50
CA ALA A 112 16.56 -7.05 7.53
C ALA A 112 17.12 -6.28 8.74
N ALA A 113 17.76 -5.12 8.53
CA ALA A 113 18.35 -4.33 9.62
C ALA A 113 17.34 -3.90 10.69
N TYR A 114 16.06 -3.73 10.32
CA TYR A 114 14.99 -3.40 11.26
C TYR A 114 14.34 -4.64 11.89
N SER A 115 14.31 -5.75 11.16
CA SER A 115 13.59 -6.97 11.56
C SER A 115 14.48 -8.05 12.21
N ASP A 116 15.80 -7.90 12.16
CA ASP A 116 16.77 -8.83 12.77
C ASP A 116 16.52 -9.03 14.27
N MET A 117 16.13 -7.96 14.97
CA MET A 117 15.72 -8.02 16.37
C MET A 117 14.59 -9.03 16.61
N MET A 118 13.59 -9.08 15.74
CA MET A 118 12.47 -10.04 15.84
C MET A 118 12.98 -11.47 15.71
N GLY A 119 13.97 -11.71 14.84
CA GLY A 119 14.66 -12.98 14.70
C GLY A 119 15.29 -13.46 16.00
N SER A 120 15.95 -12.55 16.71
CA SER A 120 16.57 -12.82 18.01
C SER A 120 15.55 -12.96 19.14
N TYR A 121 14.54 -12.08 19.17
CA TYR A 121 13.50 -12.05 20.21
C TYR A 121 12.62 -13.30 20.17
N TYR A 122 12.22 -13.72 18.96
CA TYR A 122 11.40 -14.92 18.73
C TYR A 122 12.23 -16.15 18.32
N ALA A 123 13.53 -16.19 18.66
CA ALA A 123 14.41 -17.29 18.26
C ALA A 123 13.94 -18.65 18.78
N LYS A 124 13.39 -18.67 20.01
CA LYS A 124 12.86 -19.86 20.68
C LYS A 124 11.35 -20.04 20.51
N ALA A 125 10.70 -19.23 19.68
CA ALA A 125 9.28 -19.33 19.45
C ALA A 125 8.94 -20.69 18.80
N GLU A 126 7.90 -21.34 19.32
CA GLU A 126 7.38 -22.60 18.80
C GLU A 126 5.99 -22.41 18.16
N GLY A 127 5.61 -23.35 17.31
CA GLY A 127 4.28 -23.37 16.68
C GLY A 127 3.94 -22.07 15.93
N PRO A 128 2.72 -21.54 16.11
CA PRO A 128 2.24 -20.32 15.44
C PRO A 128 3.09 -19.06 15.68
N LEU A 129 3.75 -18.94 16.84
CA LEU A 129 4.54 -17.76 17.20
C LEU A 129 5.76 -17.54 16.29
N ARG A 130 6.20 -18.58 15.57
CA ARG A 130 7.30 -18.44 14.60
C ARG A 130 6.98 -17.44 13.48
N LEU A 131 5.70 -17.15 13.21
CA LEU A 131 5.28 -16.12 12.26
C LEU A 131 5.73 -14.70 12.66
N LEU A 132 6.01 -14.47 13.94
CA LEU A 132 6.43 -13.17 14.45
C LEU A 132 7.85 -12.77 14.02
N ARG A 133 8.60 -13.66 13.36
CA ARG A 133 9.92 -13.34 12.80
C ARG A 133 10.08 -13.83 11.36
N PRO A 134 11.02 -13.26 10.59
CA PRO A 134 11.44 -13.84 9.33
C PRO A 134 11.93 -15.29 9.53
N MET A 135 11.74 -16.11 8.50
CA MET A 135 12.25 -17.48 8.47
C MET A 135 13.77 -17.46 8.41
N ALA A 136 14.41 -18.22 9.30
CA ALA A 136 15.86 -18.37 9.32
C ALA A 136 16.32 -19.36 8.23
N GLU A 137 17.58 -19.26 7.83
CA GLU A 137 18.15 -20.16 6.83
C GLU A 137 18.07 -21.63 7.28
N GLY A 138 17.55 -22.49 6.41
CA GLY A 138 17.46 -23.93 6.66
C GLY A 138 16.18 -24.38 7.36
N GLU A 139 15.35 -23.47 7.88
CA GLU A 139 14.02 -23.82 8.40
C GLU A 139 13.05 -24.30 7.31
N ASP A 140 13.34 -23.95 6.04
CA ASP A 140 12.63 -24.42 4.86
C ASP A 140 13.01 -25.85 4.43
N ARG A 141 14.16 -26.36 4.90
CA ARG A 141 14.69 -27.68 4.50
C ARG A 141 14.10 -28.84 5.30
N GLY A 142 13.44 -28.54 6.41
CA GLY A 142 12.83 -29.52 7.31
C GLY A 142 11.36 -29.82 7.01
N LEU A 143 10.85 -29.49 5.82
CA LEU A 143 9.44 -29.73 5.46
C LEU A 143 9.06 -31.20 5.73
N GLY A 144 8.33 -31.43 6.82
CA GLY A 144 7.65 -32.69 7.05
C GLY A 144 6.66 -32.96 5.90
N GLN A 145 6.34 -34.22 5.68
CA GLN A 145 5.27 -34.61 4.74
C GLN A 145 3.87 -34.30 5.28
N ASP A 146 3.75 -33.70 6.46
CA ASP A 146 2.48 -33.45 7.13
C ASP A 146 1.76 -32.21 6.54
N PRO A 147 0.53 -32.37 6.00
CA PRO A 147 -0.20 -31.27 5.35
C PRO A 147 -0.41 -29.98 6.18
N PRO A 148 -0.64 -30.00 7.51
CA PRO A 148 -0.74 -28.79 8.32
C PRO A 148 0.56 -27.99 8.37
N GLU A 149 1.69 -28.68 8.50
CA GLU A 149 3.01 -28.06 8.58
C GLU A 149 3.37 -27.37 7.24
N ILE A 150 3.09 -28.03 6.11
CA ILE A 150 3.26 -27.45 4.77
C ILE A 150 2.42 -26.16 4.61
N ARG A 151 1.17 -26.17 5.09
CA ARG A 151 0.30 -24.98 5.05
C ARG A 151 0.86 -23.84 5.91
N PHE A 152 1.35 -24.15 7.10
CA PHE A 152 1.98 -23.18 7.98
C PHE A 152 3.20 -22.51 7.32
N PHE A 153 4.12 -23.29 6.76
CA PHE A 153 5.28 -22.76 6.04
C PHE A 153 4.88 -21.93 4.82
N SER A 154 3.83 -22.33 4.10
CA SER A 154 3.29 -21.54 2.99
C SER A 154 2.74 -20.19 3.45
N VAL A 155 2.05 -20.13 4.59
CA VAL A 155 1.57 -18.88 5.19
C VAL A 155 2.75 -18.00 5.58
N TRP A 156 3.72 -18.55 6.31
CA TRP A 156 4.91 -17.83 6.75
C TRP A 156 5.68 -17.22 5.58
N ARG A 157 5.95 -18.02 4.54
CA ARG A 157 6.63 -17.54 3.33
C ARG A 157 5.82 -16.49 2.58
N SER A 158 4.51 -16.67 2.49
CA SER A 158 3.63 -15.73 1.77
C SER A 158 3.52 -14.39 2.50
N LEU A 159 3.54 -14.41 3.84
CA LEU A 159 3.52 -13.23 4.69
C LEU A 159 4.76 -12.35 4.46
N TYR A 160 5.95 -12.91 4.62
CA TYR A 160 7.20 -12.14 4.44
C TYR A 160 7.51 -11.83 2.97
N ALA A 161 6.93 -12.57 2.01
CA ALA A 161 6.97 -12.21 0.59
C ALA A 161 5.96 -11.13 0.18
N GLY A 162 5.08 -10.68 1.09
CA GLY A 162 4.08 -9.63 0.81
C GLY A 162 2.87 -10.10 -0.01
N LYS A 163 2.62 -11.41 -0.05
CA LYS A 163 1.43 -11.99 -0.70
C LYS A 163 0.22 -12.02 0.23
N LEU A 164 0.47 -12.04 1.54
CA LEU A 164 -0.54 -11.86 2.58
C LEU A 164 -0.33 -10.51 3.24
N VAL A 165 -1.43 -9.77 3.42
CA VAL A 165 -1.45 -8.39 3.91
C VAL A 165 -2.55 -8.22 4.97
N VAL A 166 -2.79 -7.00 5.45
CA VAL A 166 -3.77 -6.72 6.52
C VAL A 166 -5.17 -7.21 6.15
N ASP A 167 -5.57 -7.10 4.88
CA ASP A 167 -6.89 -7.57 4.41
C ASP A 167 -7.09 -9.10 4.60
N ASP A 168 -6.01 -9.86 4.76
CA ASP A 168 -6.03 -11.30 4.98
C ASP A 168 -5.98 -11.69 6.46
N LEU A 169 -6.03 -10.72 7.38
CA LEU A 169 -5.77 -10.93 8.81
C LEU A 169 -6.70 -11.97 9.45
N PHE A 170 -8.00 -11.92 9.15
CA PHE A 170 -8.96 -12.91 9.67
C PHE A 170 -8.73 -14.32 9.10
N ASP A 171 -8.33 -14.42 7.83
CA ASP A 171 -7.97 -15.70 7.21
C ASP A 171 -6.68 -16.27 7.83
N ILE A 172 -5.72 -15.41 8.16
CA ILE A 172 -4.50 -15.79 8.88
C ILE A 172 -4.86 -16.29 10.28
N ALA A 173 -5.62 -15.51 11.06
CA ALA A 173 -6.04 -15.87 12.41
C ALA A 173 -6.84 -17.19 12.42
N GLY A 174 -7.79 -17.37 11.51
CA GLY A 174 -8.58 -18.59 11.41
C GLY A 174 -7.76 -19.85 11.04
N ARG A 175 -6.62 -19.68 10.38
CA ARG A 175 -5.70 -20.78 10.05
C ARG A 175 -4.71 -21.10 11.18
N LEU A 176 -4.54 -20.19 12.14
CA LEU A 176 -3.60 -20.37 13.26
C LEU A 176 -4.20 -21.16 14.42
N GLY A 177 -5.53 -21.30 14.49
CA GLY A 177 -6.22 -21.86 15.65
C GLY A 177 -6.23 -20.87 16.82
N ASP A 178 -6.69 -21.30 18.00
CA ASP A 178 -6.61 -20.47 19.20
C ASP A 178 -5.20 -20.61 19.81
N PRO A 179 -4.42 -19.51 19.95
CA PRO A 179 -3.11 -19.57 20.59
C PRO A 179 -3.17 -20.09 22.02
N GLY A 180 -4.32 -20.00 22.71
CA GLY A 180 -4.50 -20.51 24.06
C GLY A 180 -4.35 -22.02 24.22
N ASP A 181 -4.37 -22.79 23.12
CA ASP A 181 -4.10 -24.23 23.12
C ASP A 181 -2.60 -24.58 23.21
N TYR A 182 -1.72 -23.59 23.14
CA TYR A 182 -0.27 -23.76 23.19
C TYR A 182 0.28 -23.02 24.42
N GLU A 183 0.97 -23.77 25.29
CA GLU A 183 1.66 -23.21 26.45
C GLU A 183 2.96 -22.55 25.94
N TYR A 184 3.00 -21.22 25.88
CA TYR A 184 4.15 -20.49 25.37
C TYR A 184 5.11 -20.14 26.51
N GLU A 185 6.37 -20.55 26.42
CA GLU A 185 7.44 -20.16 27.36
C GLU A 185 7.96 -18.71 27.14
N LEU A 186 7.22 -17.87 26.43
CA LEU A 186 7.48 -16.44 26.40
C LEU A 186 6.62 -15.84 27.52
N GLY A 187 7.24 -15.25 28.55
CA GLY A 187 6.55 -14.67 29.71
C GLY A 187 5.66 -13.47 29.37
N ASP A 188 5.39 -12.58 30.34
CA ASP A 188 4.49 -11.41 30.22
C ASP A 188 4.84 -10.35 29.13
N GLY A 189 5.70 -10.69 28.16
CA GLY A 189 6.09 -9.91 26.98
C GLY A 189 6.04 -10.71 25.66
N THR A 190 5.16 -11.72 25.53
CA THR A 190 5.04 -12.54 24.30
C THR A 190 4.86 -11.73 23.02
N PHE A 191 4.20 -10.58 23.11
CA PHE A 191 3.95 -9.70 21.98
C PHE A 191 4.71 -8.38 22.14
N LEU A 192 5.08 -7.78 21.01
CA LEU A 192 5.63 -6.42 21.00
C LEU A 192 4.44 -5.47 21.18
N GLY A 193 4.56 -4.51 22.09
CA GLY A 193 3.49 -3.58 22.38
C GLY A 193 2.76 -3.82 23.69
N ASN A 194 1.82 -2.92 23.98
CA ASN A 194 0.84 -3.10 25.04
C ASN A 194 -0.42 -3.78 24.50
N HIS A 195 -0.61 -5.06 24.87
CA HIS A 195 -1.75 -5.89 24.44
C HIS A 195 -2.84 -6.03 25.51
N SER A 196 -2.81 -5.21 26.56
CA SER A 196 -3.92 -5.13 27.52
C SER A 196 -5.19 -4.70 26.80
N GLU A 197 -6.31 -5.39 27.04
CA GLU A 197 -7.63 -5.02 26.51
C GLU A 197 -7.83 -3.51 26.66
N ALA A 198 -8.08 -2.83 25.54
CA ALA A 198 -8.42 -1.42 25.57
C ALA A 198 -9.63 -1.26 26.51
N PRO A 199 -9.59 -0.37 27.51
CA PRO A 199 -10.73 -0.14 28.37
C PRO A 199 -11.97 0.14 27.52
N ASP A 200 -13.12 -0.44 27.87
CA ASP A 200 -14.42 -0.22 27.21
C ASP A 200 -14.81 1.28 27.14
N ASP A 201 -14.11 2.09 27.90
CA ASP A 201 -14.23 3.52 28.18
C ASP A 201 -12.99 4.32 27.75
N ALA A 202 -12.21 3.83 26.77
CA ALA A 202 -11.18 4.62 26.12
C ALA A 202 -11.80 5.94 25.58
N GLU A 203 -11.42 7.06 26.18
CA GLU A 203 -11.76 8.41 25.74
C GLU A 203 -11.59 8.53 24.21
N GLU A 204 -12.55 9.20 23.56
CA GLU A 204 -12.51 9.40 22.11
C GLU A 204 -11.17 10.01 21.68
N ILE A 205 -10.59 9.43 20.62
CA ILE A 205 -9.35 9.90 20.02
C ILE A 205 -9.47 11.41 19.78
N THR A 206 -8.47 12.18 20.22
CA THR A 206 -8.48 13.63 20.05
C THR A 206 -8.46 14.02 18.57
N VAL A 207 -9.10 15.14 18.24
CA VAL A 207 -9.18 15.67 16.86
C VAL A 207 -7.78 15.85 16.23
N GLU A 208 -6.77 16.18 17.04
CA GLU A 208 -5.39 16.32 16.60
C GLU A 208 -4.78 14.98 16.15
N VAL A 209 -5.04 13.90 16.89
CA VAL A 209 -4.55 12.54 16.56
C VAL A 209 -5.26 12.00 15.33
N GLU A 210 -6.58 12.22 15.20
CA GLU A 210 -7.32 11.88 13.98
C GLU A 210 -6.80 12.69 12.77
N ALA A 211 -6.51 13.97 13.00
CA ALA A 211 -5.70 14.86 12.18
C ALA A 211 -4.48 14.17 11.56
N ALA A 212 -3.58 13.80 12.45
CA ALA A 212 -2.29 13.20 12.15
C ALA A 212 -2.42 11.83 11.47
N LEU A 213 -3.37 10.99 11.89
CA LEU A 213 -3.67 9.69 11.28
C LEU A 213 -4.15 9.84 9.84
N ARG A 214 -5.05 10.80 9.57
CA ARG A 214 -5.54 11.07 8.22
C ARG A 214 -4.43 11.60 7.31
N GLU A 215 -3.58 12.49 7.80
CA GLU A 215 -2.42 13.00 7.06
C GLU A 215 -1.43 11.86 6.73
N THR A 216 -1.17 10.99 7.70
CA THR A 216 -0.35 9.78 7.54
C THR A 216 -0.90 8.88 6.43
N LEU A 217 -2.19 8.55 6.46
CA LEU A 217 -2.84 7.73 5.44
C LEU A 217 -2.81 8.38 4.06
N THR A 218 -2.93 9.70 3.99
CA THR A 218 -2.90 10.46 2.72
C THR A 218 -1.49 10.51 2.12
N SER A 219 -0.46 10.60 2.95
CA SER A 219 0.94 10.72 2.52
C SER A 219 1.61 9.35 2.26
N MET A 220 0.99 8.26 2.69
CA MET A 220 1.49 6.91 2.54
C MET A 220 0.97 6.24 1.25
N ASN A 221 1.85 5.57 0.50
CA ASN A 221 1.48 4.78 -0.69
C ASN A 221 0.63 3.53 -0.33
N GLY A 222 0.71 3.06 0.92
CA GLY A 222 -0.02 1.92 1.51
C GLY A 222 0.19 0.56 0.83
N GLY A 223 0.93 0.51 -0.28
CA GLY A 223 1.28 -0.70 -1.01
C GLY A 223 2.07 -1.67 -0.13
N GLY A 224 1.62 -2.93 -0.09
CA GLY A 224 2.21 -3.96 0.76
C GLY A 224 1.72 -3.94 2.21
N ILE A 225 0.87 -2.98 2.60
CA ILE A 225 0.10 -2.99 3.85
C ILE A 225 -1.34 -3.43 3.57
N TRP A 226 -1.96 -2.88 2.52
CA TRP A 226 -3.27 -3.29 2.00
C TRP A 226 -3.16 -3.76 0.55
N ARG A 227 -4.13 -4.56 0.09
CA ARG A 227 -4.29 -4.93 -1.33
C ARG A 227 -4.69 -3.72 -2.16
N ASN A 228 -5.59 -2.89 -1.62
CA ASN A 228 -6.06 -1.66 -2.23
C ASN A 228 -5.80 -0.46 -1.31
N PRO A 229 -4.59 0.13 -1.37
CA PRO A 229 -4.22 1.26 -0.50
C PRO A 229 -5.15 2.47 -0.60
N ARG A 230 -5.77 2.68 -1.76
CA ARG A 230 -6.64 3.84 -2.02
C ARG A 230 -7.97 3.78 -1.27
N ASP A 231 -8.41 2.59 -0.87
CA ASP A 231 -9.66 2.41 -0.11
C ASP A 231 -9.51 2.91 1.34
N HIS A 232 -8.27 3.06 1.82
CA HIS A 232 -7.93 3.50 3.18
C HIS A 232 -7.32 4.92 3.21
N GLY A 233 -7.12 5.56 2.06
CA GLY A 233 -6.38 6.84 1.92
C GLY A 233 -7.01 7.90 1.00
N VAL A 234 -8.20 7.67 0.44
CA VAL A 234 -8.95 8.70 -0.30
C VAL A 234 -10.40 8.69 0.15
N GLY A 235 -10.76 9.64 1.02
CA GLY A 235 -12.15 9.97 1.35
C GLY A 235 -13.00 8.79 1.83
N MET A 236 -13.09 8.61 3.16
CA MET A 236 -14.07 7.72 3.76
C MET A 236 -15.49 8.08 3.30
N ASN A 237 -16.01 7.38 2.29
CA ASN A 237 -17.44 7.21 2.11
C ASN A 237 -17.82 5.92 2.84
N TYR A 238 -18.29 6.08 4.08
CA TYR A 238 -18.85 5.04 4.94
C TYR A 238 -20.20 4.47 4.43
N ALA A 239 -20.43 4.47 3.11
CA ALA A 239 -21.65 3.96 2.51
C ALA A 239 -21.33 3.15 1.25
N LYS A 240 -21.74 1.88 1.30
CA LYS A 240 -21.68 0.84 0.26
C LYS A 240 -20.35 0.12 0.06
N THR A 241 -20.09 -0.83 0.96
CA THR A 241 -19.53 -2.13 0.57
C THR A 241 -20.59 -2.91 -0.22
N GLU A 242 -20.78 -2.56 -1.49
CA GLU A 242 -21.44 -3.42 -2.46
C GLU A 242 -20.53 -3.59 -3.67
N SER A 243 -19.92 -4.77 -3.72
CA SER A 243 -19.38 -5.47 -4.90
C SER A 243 -19.22 -4.66 -6.18
N THR A 244 -17.99 -4.39 -6.60
CA THR A 244 -17.65 -4.37 -8.03
C THR A 244 -16.30 -5.04 -8.29
N ALA A 245 -16.41 -6.30 -8.71
CA ALA A 245 -15.67 -6.98 -9.75
C ALA A 245 -14.20 -6.62 -10.04
N LYS A 246 -13.35 -7.65 -9.88
CA LYS A 246 -12.17 -8.02 -10.67
C LYS A 246 -11.15 -6.92 -10.97
N GLY A 247 -9.99 -7.06 -10.34
CA GLY A 247 -8.84 -6.18 -10.47
C GLY A 247 -8.41 -5.91 -11.91
N ASP A 248 -8.36 -4.62 -12.22
CA ASP A 248 -7.63 -4.10 -13.34
C ASP A 248 -6.33 -3.47 -12.83
N SER A 249 -5.19 -3.97 -13.33
CA SER A 249 -3.88 -3.37 -13.09
C SER A 249 -3.87 -1.90 -13.56
N PRO A 250 -3.04 -1.01 -12.99
CA PRO A 250 -2.94 0.40 -13.39
C PRO A 250 -2.81 0.63 -14.90
N MET A 251 -2.16 -0.30 -15.60
CA MET A 251 -1.98 -0.26 -17.05
C MET A 251 -3.29 -0.41 -17.84
N LYS A 252 -4.25 -1.19 -17.34
CA LYS A 252 -5.57 -1.36 -17.99
C LYS A 252 -6.51 -0.18 -17.75
N ILE A 253 -6.35 0.48 -16.60
CA ILE A 253 -7.06 1.73 -16.30
C ILE A 253 -6.53 2.81 -17.25
N TRP A 254 -5.21 2.98 -17.33
CA TRP A 254 -4.58 3.90 -18.27
C TRP A 254 -4.94 3.60 -19.73
N GLU A 255 -4.92 2.33 -20.15
CA GLU A 255 -5.28 1.93 -21.51
C GLU A 255 -6.73 2.33 -21.85
N ARG A 256 -7.66 2.15 -20.91
CA ARG A 256 -9.06 2.52 -21.10
C ARG A 256 -9.24 4.03 -21.19
N GLU A 257 -8.62 4.78 -20.27
CA GLU A 257 -8.68 6.25 -20.26
C GLU A 257 -8.03 6.84 -21.53
N ALA A 258 -6.88 6.29 -21.94
CA ALA A 258 -6.19 6.71 -23.16
C ALA A 258 -7.02 6.41 -24.41
N ILE A 259 -7.62 5.21 -24.50
CA ILE A 259 -8.51 4.87 -25.62
C ILE A 259 -9.73 5.78 -25.64
N GLN A 260 -10.31 6.10 -24.49
CA GLN A 260 -11.46 7.01 -24.41
C GLN A 260 -11.09 8.42 -24.88
N ALA A 261 -10.00 9.00 -24.37
CA ALA A 261 -9.54 10.33 -24.78
C ALA A 261 -9.18 10.39 -26.27
N LEU A 262 -8.52 9.33 -26.79
CA LEU A 262 -8.23 9.22 -28.22
C LEU A 262 -9.51 9.06 -29.05
N THR A 263 -10.49 8.29 -28.56
CA THR A 263 -11.77 8.14 -29.23
C THR A 263 -12.47 9.49 -29.32
N GLU A 264 -12.57 10.24 -28.22
CA GLU A 264 -13.15 11.60 -28.19
C GLU A 264 -12.44 12.57 -29.15
N CYS A 265 -11.11 12.46 -29.28
CA CYS A 265 -10.33 13.31 -30.18
C CYS A 265 -10.45 12.90 -31.67
N VAL A 266 -10.73 11.63 -31.96
CA VAL A 266 -10.79 11.09 -33.32
C VAL A 266 -12.24 11.05 -33.85
N THR A 267 -13.23 10.90 -32.97
CA THR A 267 -14.64 11.03 -33.35
C THR A 267 -14.97 12.50 -33.57
N PRO A 268 -15.36 12.91 -34.79
CA PRO A 268 -15.77 14.28 -35.02
C PRO A 268 -17.00 14.61 -34.18
N ASP A 269 -17.04 15.84 -33.66
CA ASP A 269 -18.15 16.37 -32.88
C ASP A 269 -19.48 16.13 -33.60
N ARG A 270 -20.46 15.55 -32.89
CA ARG A 270 -21.77 15.16 -33.46
C ARG A 270 -22.54 16.36 -33.98
N ASP A 271 -22.26 17.55 -33.46
CA ASP A 271 -22.90 18.80 -33.85
C ASP A 271 -22.10 19.61 -34.89
N SER A 272 -20.97 19.08 -35.38
CA SER A 272 -20.18 19.75 -36.40
C SER A 272 -20.90 19.76 -37.76
N THR A 273 -20.95 20.94 -38.40
CA THR A 273 -21.50 21.06 -39.76
C THR A 273 -20.53 20.43 -40.76
N SER A 274 -21.00 19.43 -41.50
CA SER A 274 -20.20 18.73 -42.51
C SER A 274 -20.04 19.58 -43.77
N GLU A 275 -18.79 19.91 -44.14
CA GLU A 275 -18.45 20.62 -45.37
C GLU A 275 -17.93 19.62 -46.43
N HIS A 276 -18.41 19.72 -47.66
CA HIS A 276 -17.94 18.87 -48.76
C HIS A 276 -16.71 19.47 -49.42
N LYS A 277 -15.52 18.95 -49.11
CA LYS A 277 -14.27 19.34 -49.77
C LYS A 277 -13.87 18.29 -50.84
N PRO A 278 -13.56 18.72 -52.08
CA PRO A 278 -13.02 17.81 -53.09
C PRO A 278 -11.60 17.42 -52.70
N VAL A 279 -11.38 16.14 -52.37
CA VAL A 279 -10.04 15.62 -52.07
C VAL A 279 -9.46 15.01 -53.34
N PRO A 280 -8.27 15.46 -53.80
CA PRO A 280 -7.58 14.82 -54.91
C PRO A 280 -7.18 13.41 -54.49
N MET A 281 -7.55 12.41 -55.29
CA MET A 281 -7.17 11.01 -55.05
C MET A 281 -6.51 10.48 -56.31
N THR A 282 -5.33 9.90 -56.16
CA THR A 282 -4.62 9.22 -57.23
C THR A 282 -5.01 7.73 -57.24
N LEU A 283 -5.54 7.25 -58.38
CA LEU A 283 -5.84 5.84 -58.57
C LEU A 283 -4.74 5.21 -59.47
N PRO A 284 -4.12 4.10 -59.05
CA PRO A 284 -3.19 3.39 -59.92
C PRO A 284 -3.97 2.73 -61.06
N VAL A 285 -3.45 2.87 -62.29
CA VAL A 285 -4.02 2.20 -63.46
C VAL A 285 -3.78 0.71 -63.31
N LEU A 286 -4.83 -0.03 -62.94
CA LEU A 286 -4.77 -1.48 -62.80
C LEU A 286 -4.73 -2.11 -64.20
N ASN A 287 -3.62 -2.74 -64.56
CA ASN A 287 -3.63 -3.74 -65.63
C ASN A 287 -3.98 -5.10 -64.99
N GLU A 288 -4.80 -5.91 -65.65
CA GLU A 288 -5.47 -7.09 -65.03
C GLU A 288 -4.48 -8.15 -64.48
N GLY A 289 -3.21 -8.12 -64.90
CA GLY A 289 -2.17 -9.05 -64.48
C GLY A 289 -1.36 -8.67 -63.22
N ASP A 290 -1.48 -7.45 -62.67
CA ASP A 290 -0.56 -7.00 -61.60
C ASP A 290 -1.25 -6.43 -60.35
N LYS A 291 -1.68 -7.34 -59.46
CA LYS A 291 -2.24 -7.01 -58.13
C LYS A 291 -1.20 -6.43 -57.17
N ARG A 292 0.10 -6.62 -57.41
CA ARG A 292 1.19 -6.08 -56.57
C ARG A 292 1.58 -4.65 -56.95
N GLY A 293 1.15 -4.17 -58.11
CA GLY A 293 1.33 -2.79 -58.56
C GLY A 293 0.72 -1.74 -57.63
N PHE A 294 -0.40 -2.05 -56.96
CA PHE A 294 -1.07 -1.12 -56.03
C PHE A 294 -0.19 -0.77 -54.82
N LEU A 295 0.40 -1.78 -54.16
CA LEU A 295 1.27 -1.56 -53.00
C LEU A 295 2.56 -0.84 -53.39
N ARG A 296 3.10 -1.11 -54.59
CA ARG A 296 4.29 -0.41 -55.11
C ARG A 296 4.00 1.05 -55.46
N ALA A 297 2.82 1.36 -56.01
CA ALA A 297 2.41 2.72 -56.34
C ALA A 297 2.26 3.63 -55.12
N MET A 298 1.97 3.07 -53.94
CA MET A 298 1.93 3.86 -52.70
C MET A 298 3.33 4.29 -52.22
N TRP A 299 4.40 3.60 -52.64
CA TRP A 299 5.75 3.80 -52.10
C TRP A 299 6.79 4.31 -53.10
N SER A 300 6.46 4.39 -54.40
CA SER A 300 7.39 4.88 -55.43
C SER A 300 6.83 6.11 -56.17
N PRO A 301 7.54 7.25 -56.16
CA PRO A 301 7.10 8.49 -56.80
C PRO A 301 7.14 8.47 -58.34
N PHE A 302 7.67 7.40 -58.95
CA PHE A 302 7.83 7.27 -60.40
C PHE A 302 6.72 6.45 -61.08
N LEU A 303 5.76 5.91 -60.32
CA LEU A 303 4.66 5.12 -60.88
C LEU A 303 3.51 6.00 -61.36
N ARG A 304 2.98 5.69 -62.55
CA ARG A 304 1.94 6.49 -63.22
C ARG A 304 0.62 6.39 -62.46
N THR A 305 0.19 7.50 -61.87
CA THR A 305 -1.11 7.65 -61.21
C THR A 305 -2.08 8.46 -62.07
N SER A 306 -3.34 8.06 -62.14
CA SER A 306 -4.39 8.88 -62.76
C SER A 306 -5.02 9.80 -61.70
N PRO A 307 -5.14 11.12 -61.94
CA PRO A 307 -5.81 12.02 -61.01
C PRO A 307 -7.33 11.82 -61.06
N GLY A 308 -7.92 11.42 -59.93
CA GLY A 308 -9.35 11.36 -59.70
C GLY A 308 -9.79 12.37 -58.64
N ARG A 309 -11.07 12.75 -58.64
CA ARG A 309 -11.69 13.49 -57.54
C ARG A 309 -12.74 12.62 -56.89
N ARG A 310 -12.61 12.43 -55.57
CA ARG A 310 -13.66 11.81 -54.75
C ARG A 310 -14.25 12.86 -53.81
N ARG A 311 -15.57 12.89 -53.70
CA ARG A 311 -16.26 13.70 -52.70
C ARG A 311 -16.17 12.98 -51.35
N LYS A 312 -15.56 13.62 -50.36
CA LYS A 312 -15.63 13.20 -48.95
C LYS A 312 -16.29 14.31 -48.15
N SER A 313 -17.12 13.93 -47.19
CA SER A 313 -17.68 14.85 -46.21
C SER A 313 -16.68 14.94 -45.06
N ALA A 314 -16.35 16.15 -44.60
CA ALA A 314 -15.44 16.37 -43.49
C ALA A 314 -16.02 17.47 -42.59
N ALA A 315 -15.81 17.34 -41.28
CA ALA A 315 -16.24 18.34 -40.31
C ALA A 315 -15.50 19.68 -40.54
N ARG A 316 -16.22 20.79 -40.38
CA ARG A 316 -15.65 22.14 -40.46
C ARG A 316 -14.75 22.39 -39.24
N ASN A 317 -13.45 22.55 -39.44
CA ASN A 317 -12.54 22.96 -38.37
C ASN A 317 -12.58 24.49 -38.21
N ASP A 318 -13.06 24.98 -37.08
CA ASP A 318 -13.14 26.42 -36.74
C ASP A 318 -11.78 27.06 -36.35
N ALA A 319 -10.67 26.45 -36.75
CA ALA A 319 -9.33 26.96 -36.46
C ALA A 319 -8.90 28.17 -37.32
N ASP A 320 -9.70 28.59 -38.30
CA ASP A 320 -9.36 29.65 -39.29
C ASP A 320 -10.15 30.97 -39.12
N LEU A 321 -10.82 31.21 -38.00
CA LEU A 321 -11.47 32.50 -37.72
C LEU A 321 -10.63 33.39 -36.79
N PRO A 322 -10.40 34.68 -37.11
CA PRO A 322 -9.68 35.58 -36.22
C PRO A 322 -10.49 35.82 -34.94
N ARG A 323 -9.85 35.59 -33.79
CA ARG A 323 -10.42 35.81 -32.45
C ARG A 323 -11.03 37.22 -32.35
N ARG A 324 -12.35 37.30 -32.20
CA ARG A 324 -13.03 38.54 -31.78
C ARG A 324 -12.59 38.88 -30.36
N GLN A 325 -11.75 39.91 -30.22
CA GLN A 325 -11.53 40.58 -28.94
C GLN A 325 -12.86 41.20 -28.48
N ARG A 326 -13.38 40.75 -27.33
CA ARG A 326 -14.37 41.53 -26.58
C ARG A 326 -13.58 42.57 -25.79
N PHE A 327 -13.78 43.84 -26.13
CA PHE A 327 -13.48 44.95 -25.25
C PHE A 327 -14.70 45.12 -24.33
N ASP A 328 -14.50 44.97 -23.03
CA ASP A 328 -15.39 45.47 -22.00
C ASP A 328 -14.59 46.47 -21.17
N GLU A 329 -14.99 47.75 -21.25
CA GLU A 329 -14.92 48.77 -20.20
C GLU A 329 -15.65 50.05 -20.69
N PRO A 330 -16.26 50.87 -19.82
CA PRO A 330 -16.57 50.69 -18.39
C PRO A 330 -18.07 50.51 -18.09
#